data_AF-A0A2H3IDF1-F1
#
_entry.id   AF-A0A2H3IDF1-F1
#
_cell.length_a   1.000
_cell.length_b   1.000
_cell.length_c   1.000
_cell.angle_alpha   90.00
_cell.angle_beta   90.00
_cell.angle_gamma   90.00
#
_symmetry.space_group_name_H-M   'P 1'
#
loop_
_entity.id
_entity.type
_entity.pdbx_description
1 polymer ?
#
loop_
_entity_poly.entity_id
_entity_poly.type
_entity_poly.pdbx_seq_one_letter_code
_entity_poly.pdbx_strand_id
1 'polypeptide(L)'
;MTLLAFAVLIMSAAAYGFPSHMWPPADSPTPGYGIVELSWEVIPAPGQSPIILNGTVEQVHSQLLEINPKYQAEVFEKREDLLAAPTAAPVATAATDLTEPTAVAHSTQIWRIQCGGYDSASTKRIKDGIKYLNGIAGQPKNGPGPNNCGRVSCSYNSSIWWCNDNAAPQALPGFYTIATGASKIVNACPGENNKTVSGTGEHPGNWRVVVKGDIC
;
A
#
# COMPACT_ATOMS: atom_id res chain seq x y z
N MET A 1 -30.87 64.85 18.64
CA MET A 1 -30.52 63.93 17.54
C MET A 1 -29.15 63.36 17.82
N THR A 2 -29.10 62.17 18.42
CA THR A 2 -27.86 61.41 18.66
C THR A 2 -28.09 60.05 18.04
N LEU A 3 -27.47 59.81 16.88
CA LEU A 3 -27.49 58.52 16.18
C LEU A 3 -26.40 57.63 16.81
N LEU A 4 -26.82 56.56 17.46
CA LEU A 4 -25.95 55.45 17.86
C LEU A 4 -25.65 54.60 16.62
N ALA A 5 -24.40 54.59 16.17
CA ALA A 5 -23.91 53.68 15.15
C ALA A 5 -23.49 52.36 15.82
N PHE A 6 -24.24 51.28 15.57
CA PHE A 6 -23.82 49.91 15.91
C PHE A 6 -22.87 49.42 14.81
N ALA A 7 -21.59 49.24 15.15
CA ALA A 7 -20.64 48.56 14.28
C ALA A 7 -20.90 47.05 14.30
N VAL A 8 -21.31 46.49 13.16
CA VAL A 8 -21.43 45.04 12.96
C VAL A 8 -20.03 44.49 12.64
N LEU A 9 -19.43 43.79 13.59
CA LEU A 9 -18.21 43.01 13.38
C LEU A 9 -18.56 41.73 12.62
N ILE A 10 -18.24 41.68 11.34
CA ILE A 10 -18.33 40.48 10.53
C ILE A 10 -17.14 39.59 10.92
N MET A 11 -17.36 38.58 11.76
CA MET A 11 -16.37 37.53 11.96
C MET A 11 -16.29 36.68 10.69
N SER A 12 -15.29 36.96 9.86
CA SER A 12 -14.88 36.06 8.79
C SER A 12 -14.37 34.77 9.42
N ALA A 13 -15.18 33.71 9.35
CA ALA A 13 -14.73 32.36 9.65
C ALA A 13 -13.62 32.01 8.66
N ALA A 14 -12.36 32.02 9.13
CA ALA A 14 -11.29 31.37 8.41
C ALA A 14 -11.67 29.89 8.33
N ALA A 15 -12.01 29.42 7.13
CA ALA A 15 -12.08 28.00 6.85
C ALA A 15 -10.66 27.47 7.02
N TYR A 16 -10.37 26.93 8.20
CA TYR A 16 -9.20 26.09 8.42
C TYR A 16 -9.44 24.83 7.59
N GLY A 17 -9.04 24.86 6.32
CA GLY A 17 -8.83 23.65 5.55
C GLY A 17 -7.79 22.85 6.32
N PHE A 18 -8.21 21.73 6.90
CA PHE A 18 -7.28 20.76 7.45
C PHE A 18 -6.30 20.40 6.33
N PRO A 19 -4.98 20.52 6.54
CA PRO A 19 -4.03 20.05 5.55
C PRO A 19 -4.26 18.54 5.41
N SER A 20 -4.65 18.10 4.21
CA SER A 20 -4.67 16.69 3.84
C SER A 20 -3.30 16.11 4.14
N HIS A 21 -3.23 15.24 5.15
CA HIS A 21 -2.10 14.39 5.58
C HIS A 21 -0.81 14.57 4.76
N MET A 22 -0.09 15.68 4.97
CA MET A 22 1.19 15.91 4.33
C MET A 22 2.25 15.12 5.11
N TRP A 23 2.78 14.08 4.47
CA TRP A 23 3.77 13.15 4.99
C TRP A 23 5.04 13.89 5.49
N PRO A 24 5.63 13.56 6.67
CA PRO A 24 7.00 13.97 6.99
C PRO A 24 8.02 13.41 5.97
N PRO A 25 8.77 14.23 5.21
CA PRO A 25 9.56 13.77 4.06
C PRO A 25 10.31 12.46 4.34
N ALA A 26 9.89 11.37 3.68
CA ALA A 26 10.66 10.14 3.70
C ALA A 26 11.78 10.23 2.67
N ASP A 27 12.83 9.45 2.89
CA ASP A 27 13.82 9.17 1.86
C ASP A 27 13.40 7.92 1.11
N SER A 28 13.40 8.00 -0.23
CA SER A 28 13.14 6.82 -1.05
C SER A 28 14.12 5.71 -0.64
N PRO A 29 13.68 4.44 -0.57
CA PRO A 29 14.56 3.34 -0.22
C PRO A 29 15.80 3.23 -1.10
N THR A 30 15.75 3.75 -2.34
CA THR A 30 16.91 3.78 -3.25
C THR A 30 17.35 5.23 -3.48
N PRO A 31 18.64 5.58 -3.31
CA PRO A 31 19.14 6.93 -3.59
C PRO A 31 18.82 7.39 -5.02
N GLY A 32 18.25 8.59 -5.17
CA GLY A 32 17.89 9.18 -6.47
C GLY A 32 16.47 8.88 -6.98
N TYR A 33 15.63 8.23 -6.17
CA TYR A 33 14.27 7.84 -6.54
C TYR A 33 13.22 8.83 -5.97
N GLY A 34 12.11 9.02 -6.69
CA GLY A 34 10.96 9.78 -6.21
C GLY A 34 10.09 8.95 -5.25
N ILE A 35 9.31 9.62 -4.40
CA ILE A 35 8.24 9.01 -3.61
C ILE A 35 6.93 9.32 -4.31
N VAL A 36 6.15 8.28 -4.61
CA VAL A 36 4.80 8.44 -5.14
C VAL A 36 3.80 7.95 -4.11
N GLU A 37 2.76 8.74 -3.91
CA GLU A 37 1.60 8.33 -3.12
C GLU A 37 0.85 7.23 -3.87
N LEU A 38 0.78 6.05 -3.27
CA LEU A 38 0.04 4.94 -3.85
C LEU A 38 -1.47 5.23 -3.75
N SER A 39 -2.16 5.05 -4.87
CA SER A 39 -3.62 5.06 -4.94
C SER A 39 -4.17 3.64 -4.81
N TRP A 40 -5.23 3.48 -4.01
CA TRP A 40 -5.81 2.22 -3.61
C TRP A 40 -7.22 2.09 -4.18
N GLU A 41 -7.38 1.26 -5.20
CA GLU A 41 -8.71 0.89 -5.69
C GLU A 41 -9.28 -0.21 -4.78
N VAL A 42 -10.24 0.16 -3.93
CA VAL A 42 -10.82 -0.71 -2.90
C VAL A 42 -12.34 -0.79 -3.02
N ILE A 43 -12.92 -1.93 -2.64
CA ILE A 43 -14.38 -2.13 -2.60
C ILE A 43 -14.83 -1.99 -1.14
N PRO A 44 -15.54 -0.91 -0.75
CA PRO A 44 -15.82 -0.59 0.65
C PRO A 44 -16.86 -1.51 1.31
N ALA A 45 -17.74 -2.13 0.54
CA ALA A 45 -18.62 -3.21 0.99
C ALA A 45 -19.03 -4.09 -0.19
N PRO A 46 -19.44 -5.34 0.07
CA PRO A 46 -19.92 -6.24 -0.98
C PRO A 46 -21.01 -5.61 -1.87
N GLY A 47 -20.83 -5.67 -3.18
CA GLY A 47 -21.79 -5.12 -4.16
C GLY A 47 -21.68 -3.62 -4.42
N GLN A 48 -20.75 -2.91 -3.77
CA GLN A 48 -20.46 -1.51 -4.08
C GLN A 48 -19.41 -1.37 -5.19
N SER A 49 -19.46 -0.24 -5.91
CA SER A 49 -18.42 0.13 -6.88
C SER A 49 -17.08 0.41 -6.18
N PRO A 50 -15.94 0.13 -6.84
CA PRO A 50 -14.63 0.49 -6.31
C PRO A 50 -14.49 2.00 -6.09
N ILE A 51 -13.81 2.38 -5.01
CA ILE A 51 -13.40 3.76 -4.71
C ILE A 51 -11.87 3.85 -4.68
N ILE A 52 -11.34 5.05 -4.85
CA ILE A 52 -9.90 5.31 -4.73
C ILE A 52 -9.63 5.95 -3.37
N LEU A 53 -8.82 5.30 -2.55
CA LEU A 53 -8.27 5.84 -1.30
C LEU A 53 -6.77 6.04 -1.44
N ASN A 54 -6.18 6.97 -0.68
CA ASN A 54 -4.73 7.23 -0.70
C ASN A 54 -4.12 7.02 0.69
N GLY A 55 -2.82 6.73 0.75
CA GLY A 55 -2.05 6.56 1.99
C GLY A 55 -1.35 5.21 2.13
N THR A 56 -0.93 4.84 3.35
CA THR A 56 -0.44 3.49 3.68
C THR A 56 -1.61 2.53 3.91
N VAL A 57 -1.33 1.23 3.95
CA VAL A 57 -2.36 0.21 4.24
C VAL A 57 -3.06 0.46 5.57
N GLU A 58 -2.37 0.95 6.59
CA GLU A 58 -2.97 1.27 7.88
C GLU A 58 -3.97 2.44 7.78
N GLN A 59 -3.63 3.47 6.99
CA GLN A 59 -4.49 4.63 6.77
C GLN A 59 -5.70 4.27 5.92
N VAL A 60 -5.48 3.49 4.86
CA VAL A 60 -6.56 3.00 3.99
C VAL A 60 -7.48 2.08 4.78
N HIS A 61 -6.93 1.24 5.65
CA HIS A 61 -7.71 0.44 6.56
C HIS A 61 -8.56 1.29 7.52
N SER A 62 -8.00 2.37 8.06
CA SER A 62 -8.75 3.32 8.90
C SER A 62 -9.89 3.99 8.13
N GLN A 63 -9.62 4.50 6.92
CA GLN A 63 -10.64 5.10 6.04
C GLN A 63 -11.75 4.10 5.70
N LEU A 64 -11.39 2.84 5.45
CA LEU A 64 -12.37 1.78 5.19
C LEU A 64 -13.25 1.47 6.40
N LEU A 65 -12.72 1.52 7.63
CA LEU A 65 -13.51 1.35 8.84
C LEU A 65 -14.41 2.56 9.13
N GLU A 66 -14.02 3.77 8.72
CA GLU A 66 -14.88 4.96 8.78
C GLU A 66 -16.06 4.85 7.80
N ILE A 67 -15.82 4.31 6.60
CA ILE A 67 -16.87 4.09 5.59
C ILE A 67 -17.77 2.90 5.96
N ASN A 68 -17.16 1.80 6.41
CA ASN A 68 -17.83 0.57 6.77
C ASN A 68 -17.17 -0.03 8.03
N PRO A 69 -17.73 0.20 9.23
CA PRO A 69 -17.22 -0.38 10.47
C PRO A 69 -17.21 -1.92 10.49
N LYS A 70 -17.92 -2.59 9.57
CA LYS A 70 -17.95 -4.05 9.43
C LYS A 70 -16.99 -4.58 8.36
N TYR A 71 -16.19 -3.72 7.73
CA TYR A 71 -15.32 -4.05 6.60
C TYR A 71 -14.50 -5.32 6.84
N GLN A 72 -13.84 -5.44 8.01
CA GLN A 72 -13.03 -6.62 8.31
C GLN A 72 -13.84 -7.91 8.26
N ALA A 73 -14.98 -7.98 8.94
CA ALA A 73 -15.80 -9.18 8.99
C ALA A 73 -16.30 -9.57 7.59
N GLU A 74 -16.76 -8.59 6.81
CA GLU A 74 -17.34 -8.83 5.49
C GLU A 74 -16.30 -9.20 4.42
N VAL A 75 -15.05 -8.73 4.56
CA VAL A 75 -13.95 -9.08 3.64
C VAL A 75 -13.33 -10.43 3.98
N PHE A 76 -13.16 -10.76 5.26
CA PHE A 76 -12.63 -12.07 5.66
C PHE A 76 -13.59 -13.21 5.29
N GLU A 77 -14.90 -13.00 5.38
CA GLU A 77 -15.91 -14.00 4.96
C GLU A 77 -15.85 -14.32 3.47
N LYS A 78 -15.45 -13.37 2.61
CA LYS A 78 -15.38 -13.56 1.14
C LYS A 78 -14.00 -13.91 0.60
N ARG A 79 -12.97 -14.02 1.46
CA ARG A 79 -11.60 -14.30 1.00
C ARG A 79 -11.36 -15.78 0.71
N GLU A 80 -12.16 -16.70 1.26
CA GLU A 80 -12.13 -18.11 0.82
C GLU A 80 -12.49 -18.23 -0.66
N ASP A 81 -13.39 -17.38 -1.16
CA ASP A 81 -13.79 -17.34 -2.57
C ASP A 81 -12.69 -16.79 -3.50
N LEU A 82 -11.80 -15.94 -2.99
CA LEU A 82 -10.65 -15.40 -3.76
C LEU A 82 -9.43 -16.34 -3.76
N LEU A 83 -9.41 -17.31 -2.83
CA LEU A 83 -8.46 -18.43 -2.83
C LEU A 83 -8.97 -19.61 -3.68
N ALA A 84 -10.27 -19.65 -3.99
CA ALA A 84 -10.79 -20.47 -5.07
C ALA A 84 -10.34 -19.84 -6.40
N ALA A 85 -9.43 -20.54 -7.10
CA ALA A 85 -8.96 -20.13 -8.41
C ALA A 85 -10.14 -19.75 -9.32
N PRO A 86 -10.07 -18.63 -10.07
CA PRO A 86 -11.15 -18.27 -10.99
C PRO A 86 -11.26 -19.37 -12.06
N THR A 87 -12.30 -20.19 -11.93
CA THR A 87 -12.78 -21.06 -13.00
C THR A 87 -13.24 -20.17 -14.14
N ALA A 88 -12.65 -20.42 -15.30
CA ALA A 88 -12.79 -19.64 -16.52
C ALA A 88 -14.25 -19.30 -16.87
N ALA A 89 -14.52 -18.00 -17.13
CA ALA A 89 -15.66 -17.56 -17.92
C ALA A 89 -15.25 -16.37 -18.82
N PRO A 90 -15.86 -16.18 -20.00
CA PRO A 90 -15.19 -15.57 -21.15
C PRO A 90 -15.73 -14.19 -21.60
N VAL A 91 -14.89 -13.46 -22.35
CA VAL A 91 -15.15 -12.30 -23.28
C VAL A 91 -15.56 -10.98 -22.57
N ALA A 92 -15.14 -9.75 -22.92
CA ALA A 92 -14.87 -9.10 -24.21
C ALA A 92 -13.94 -7.88 -24.11
N THR A 93 -13.53 -7.41 -25.29
CA THR A 93 -12.43 -6.53 -25.69
C THR A 93 -12.39 -5.06 -25.23
N ALA A 94 -11.15 -4.57 -25.17
CA ALA A 94 -10.65 -3.18 -25.33
C ALA A 94 -10.39 -2.32 -24.08
N ALA A 95 -9.25 -2.59 -23.42
CA ALA A 95 -8.26 -1.59 -23.00
C ALA A 95 -6.92 -2.33 -22.84
N THR A 96 -5.80 -1.71 -23.21
CA THR A 96 -4.44 -2.28 -23.26
C THR A 96 -4.06 -3.05 -21.99
N ASP A 97 -4.22 -4.36 -22.10
CA ASP A 97 -3.50 -5.48 -21.52
C ASP A 97 -2.60 -5.20 -20.31
N LEU A 98 -3.21 -5.25 -19.12
CA LEU A 98 -2.54 -5.43 -17.83
C LEU A 98 -3.06 -6.69 -17.09
N THR A 99 -3.68 -7.62 -17.82
CA THR A 99 -4.19 -8.88 -17.25
C THR A 99 -3.47 -10.05 -17.89
N GLU A 100 -2.16 -10.11 -17.70
CA GLU A 100 -1.37 -11.26 -18.10
C GLU A 100 -1.53 -12.40 -17.07
N PRO A 101 -1.91 -13.62 -17.50
CA PRO A 101 -1.98 -14.83 -16.66
C PRO A 101 -0.66 -15.12 -15.89
N THR A 102 0.46 -14.62 -16.41
CA THR A 102 1.79 -14.75 -15.82
C THR A 102 1.93 -13.97 -14.50
N ALA A 103 1.26 -12.83 -14.33
CA ALA A 103 1.33 -12.03 -13.10
C ALA A 103 0.69 -12.77 -11.90
N VAL A 104 -0.41 -13.48 -12.13
CA VAL A 104 -1.05 -14.33 -11.11
C VAL A 104 -0.19 -15.55 -10.81
N ALA A 105 0.30 -16.23 -11.84
CA ALA A 105 1.18 -17.40 -11.71
C ALA A 105 2.47 -17.06 -10.94
N HIS A 106 2.96 -15.83 -11.07
CA HIS A 106 4.20 -15.39 -10.44
C HIS A 106 3.98 -14.68 -9.11
N SER A 107 2.74 -14.39 -8.70
CA SER A 107 2.41 -13.60 -7.50
C SER A 107 3.10 -14.03 -6.19
N THR A 108 3.53 -15.30 -6.09
CA THR A 108 4.26 -15.82 -4.93
C THR A 108 5.77 -15.91 -5.13
N GLN A 109 6.28 -15.70 -6.35
CA GLN A 109 7.69 -15.85 -6.68
C GLN A 109 8.50 -14.66 -6.17
N ILE A 110 9.60 -14.94 -5.48
CA ILE A 110 10.65 -13.97 -5.15
C ILE A 110 11.93 -14.75 -5.37
N TRP A 111 12.66 -14.40 -6.43
CA TRP A 111 13.79 -15.21 -6.90
C TRP A 111 15.13 -14.83 -6.27
N ARG A 112 15.21 -13.65 -5.68
CA ARG A 112 16.41 -13.11 -5.09
C ARG A 112 16.04 -12.33 -3.84
N ILE A 113 16.60 -12.77 -2.73
CA ILE A 113 16.49 -12.08 -1.44
C ILE A 113 17.88 -11.54 -1.11
N GLN A 114 17.93 -10.25 -0.78
CA GLN A 114 19.14 -9.59 -0.28
C GLN A 114 18.85 -9.08 1.12
N CYS A 115 19.62 -9.53 2.11
CA CYS A 115 19.46 -9.12 3.50
C CYS A 115 20.34 -7.91 3.83
N GLY A 116 19.87 -7.05 4.73
CA GLY A 116 20.59 -5.85 5.12
C GLY A 116 20.54 -4.75 4.04
N GLY A 117 21.53 -3.86 4.07
CA GLY A 117 21.62 -2.72 3.15
C GLY A 117 20.76 -1.51 3.54
N TYR A 118 19.97 -1.63 4.61
CA TYR A 118 19.11 -0.58 5.13
C TYR A 118 19.06 -0.61 6.66
N ASP A 119 18.61 0.49 7.25
CA ASP A 119 18.23 0.54 8.66
C ASP A 119 17.26 -0.60 8.99
N SER A 120 17.41 -1.14 10.20
CA SER A 120 16.62 -2.27 10.67
C SER A 120 15.21 -1.84 11.06
N ALA A 121 14.20 -2.52 10.51
CA ALA A 121 12.81 -2.42 10.96
C ALA A 121 12.52 -3.43 12.09
N SER A 122 11.49 -3.16 12.89
CA SER A 122 10.98 -4.15 13.85
C SER A 122 10.25 -5.28 13.13
N THR A 123 10.71 -6.53 13.30
CA THR A 123 10.07 -7.72 12.73
C THR A 123 8.61 -7.83 13.12
N LYS A 124 8.26 -7.46 14.36
CA LYS A 124 6.87 -7.45 14.84
C LYS A 124 6.01 -6.49 14.02
N ARG A 125 6.49 -5.28 13.77
CA ARG A 125 5.75 -4.24 13.05
C ARG A 125 5.62 -4.54 11.56
N ILE A 126 6.66 -5.14 10.97
CA ILE A 126 6.57 -5.64 9.59
C ILE A 126 5.53 -6.76 9.49
N LYS A 127 5.43 -7.66 10.47
CA LYS A 127 4.36 -8.68 10.52
C LYS A 127 2.97 -8.07 10.68
N ASP A 128 2.83 -7.00 11.47
CA ASP A 128 1.58 -6.25 11.58
C ASP A 128 1.18 -5.65 10.20
N GLY A 129 2.13 -5.00 9.50
CA GLY A 129 1.92 -4.47 8.14
C GLY A 129 1.55 -5.54 7.11
N ILE A 130 2.23 -6.69 7.14
CA ILE A 130 1.88 -7.88 6.32
C ILE A 130 0.43 -8.32 6.57
N LYS A 131 -0.01 -8.32 7.84
CA LYS A 131 -1.39 -8.68 8.19
C LYS A 131 -2.39 -7.69 7.59
N TYR A 132 -2.12 -6.38 7.64
CA TYR A 132 -2.99 -5.38 7.01
C TYR A 132 -3.05 -5.53 5.48
N LEU A 133 -1.91 -5.77 4.82
CA LEU A 133 -1.87 -6.01 3.36
C LEU A 133 -2.64 -7.29 2.97
N ASN A 134 -2.63 -8.30 3.84
CA ASN A 134 -3.45 -9.50 3.72
C ASN A 134 -4.91 -9.30 4.16
N GLY A 135 -5.30 -8.14 4.66
CA GLY A 135 -6.65 -7.84 5.13
C GLY A 135 -7.44 -6.93 4.19
N ILE A 136 -6.83 -6.48 3.10
CA ILE A 136 -7.44 -5.54 2.15
C ILE A 136 -7.61 -6.20 0.79
N ALA A 137 -8.73 -5.89 0.12
CA ALA A 137 -9.00 -6.26 -1.26
C ALA A 137 -8.60 -5.12 -2.20
N GLY A 138 -8.33 -5.42 -3.47
CA GLY A 138 -7.96 -4.43 -4.48
C GLY A 138 -6.62 -4.72 -5.14
N GLN A 139 -6.36 -4.00 -6.22
CA GLN A 139 -5.14 -4.12 -7.03
C GLN A 139 -4.27 -2.88 -6.85
N PRO A 140 -3.07 -2.99 -6.25
CA PRO A 140 -2.16 -1.85 -6.18
C PRO A 140 -1.67 -1.49 -7.57
N LYS A 141 -1.63 -0.18 -7.86
CA LYS A 141 -1.08 0.39 -9.10
C LYS A 141 0.11 1.28 -8.75
N ASN A 142 1.15 1.21 -9.56
CA ASN A 142 2.33 2.05 -9.45
C ASN A 142 2.72 2.54 -10.84
N GLY A 143 3.13 3.80 -10.94
CA GLY A 143 3.55 4.41 -12.19
C GLY A 143 4.84 3.78 -12.73
N PRO A 144 5.30 4.21 -13.92
CA PRO A 144 6.50 3.65 -14.53
C PRO A 144 7.72 3.89 -13.64
N GLY A 145 8.55 2.85 -13.51
CA GLY A 145 9.89 2.87 -12.93
C GLY A 145 10.96 3.30 -13.94
N PRO A 146 12.26 3.07 -13.63
CA PRO A 146 12.80 2.24 -12.54
C PRO A 146 12.85 2.94 -11.17
N ASN A 147 12.37 4.18 -11.06
CA ASN A 147 12.56 5.04 -9.88
C ASN A 147 11.30 5.28 -9.04
N ASN A 148 10.32 4.38 -9.14
CA ASN A 148 9.00 4.60 -8.55
C ASN A 148 8.70 3.61 -7.44
N CYS A 149 8.89 4.05 -6.19
CA CYS A 149 8.59 3.28 -4.99
C CYS A 149 7.45 3.93 -4.23
N GLY A 150 6.48 3.11 -3.83
CA GLY A 150 5.42 3.50 -2.92
C GLY A 150 5.58 2.80 -1.58
N ARG A 151 5.45 3.58 -0.49
CA ARG A 151 5.43 3.02 0.87
C ARG A 151 4.05 2.44 1.13
N VAL A 152 3.96 1.12 1.14
CA VAL A 152 2.69 0.40 1.29
C VAL A 152 2.30 0.22 2.75
N SER A 153 3.25 0.24 3.68
CA SER A 153 3.03 0.16 5.12
C SER A 153 4.11 0.93 5.85
N CYS A 154 3.75 1.65 6.90
CA CYS A 154 4.69 2.29 7.81
C CYS A 154 4.09 2.39 9.20
N SER A 155 4.75 1.79 10.20
CA SER A 155 4.35 1.94 11.59
C SER A 155 5.54 1.77 12.53
N TYR A 156 5.64 2.60 13.57
CA TYR A 156 6.70 2.54 14.58
C TYR A 156 8.11 2.42 13.96
N ASN A 157 8.43 3.35 13.08
CA ASN A 157 9.67 3.41 12.31
C ASN A 157 10.01 2.15 11.48
N SER A 158 9.00 1.38 11.07
CA SER A 158 9.16 0.13 10.32
C SER A 158 8.30 0.18 9.08
N SER A 159 8.92 0.00 7.90
CA SER A 159 8.24 0.20 6.62
C SER A 159 8.37 -0.98 5.67
N ILE A 160 7.33 -1.13 4.85
CA ILE A 160 7.30 -2.00 3.68
C ILE A 160 7.08 -1.11 2.47
N TRP A 161 7.90 -1.29 1.44
CA TRP A 161 7.84 -0.57 0.19
C TRP A 161 7.60 -1.54 -0.96
N TRP A 162 6.89 -1.06 -1.97
CA TRP A 162 6.79 -1.70 -3.27
C TRP A 162 7.37 -0.77 -4.32
N CYS A 163 8.38 -1.26 -5.05
CA CYS A 163 9.01 -0.54 -6.15
C CYS A 163 8.67 -1.21 -7.47
N ASN A 164 8.20 -0.42 -8.44
CA ASN A 164 8.09 -0.85 -9.83
C ASN A 164 9.43 -0.58 -10.52
N ASP A 165 10.09 -1.63 -11.00
CA ASP A 165 11.36 -1.52 -11.73
C ASP A 165 11.15 -1.58 -13.26
N ASN A 166 9.91 -1.73 -13.75
CA ASN A 166 9.57 -1.67 -15.16
C ASN A 166 9.54 -0.22 -15.68
N ALA A 167 9.87 -0.01 -16.95
CA ALA A 167 9.68 1.29 -17.61
C ALA A 167 8.19 1.65 -17.87
N ALA A 168 7.28 0.68 -17.68
CA ALA A 168 5.84 0.85 -17.85
C ALA A 168 5.13 0.88 -16.48
N PRO A 169 3.93 1.51 -16.37
CA PRO A 169 3.08 1.36 -15.20
C PRO A 169 2.78 -0.11 -14.90
N GLN A 170 2.62 -0.44 -13.62
CA GLN A 170 2.37 -1.80 -13.17
C GLN A 170 1.19 -1.86 -12.21
N ALA A 171 0.37 -2.90 -12.37
CA ALA A 171 -0.62 -3.32 -11.40
C ALA A 171 -0.25 -4.72 -10.87
N LEU A 172 -0.54 -5.00 -9.61
CA LEU A 172 -0.42 -6.36 -9.06
C LEU A 172 -1.80 -7.00 -8.86
N PRO A 173 -1.90 -8.34 -8.90
CA PRO A 173 -3.15 -9.06 -8.65
C PRO A 173 -3.79 -8.75 -7.29
N GLY A 174 -2.98 -8.35 -6.31
CA GLY A 174 -3.46 -7.75 -5.08
C GLY A 174 -2.35 -7.42 -4.09
N PHE A 175 -2.70 -6.73 -3.01
CA PHE A 175 -1.75 -6.36 -1.94
C PHE A 175 -1.11 -7.56 -1.25
N TYR A 176 -1.77 -8.72 -1.27
CA TYR A 176 -1.22 -9.99 -0.76
C TYR A 176 0.06 -10.41 -1.48
N THR A 177 0.27 -9.99 -2.74
CA THR A 177 1.51 -10.23 -3.51
C THR A 177 2.70 -9.51 -2.85
N ILE A 178 2.50 -8.25 -2.44
CA ILE A 178 3.52 -7.49 -1.70
C ILE A 178 3.73 -8.10 -0.31
N ALA A 179 2.65 -8.50 0.37
CA ALA A 179 2.70 -9.15 1.67
C ALA A 179 3.50 -10.46 1.64
N THR A 180 3.38 -11.23 0.56
CA THR A 180 4.16 -12.46 0.33
C THR A 180 5.64 -12.14 0.16
N GLY A 181 5.98 -11.10 -0.60
CA GLY A 181 7.37 -10.63 -0.73
C GLY A 181 7.97 -10.22 0.62
N ALA A 182 7.26 -9.39 1.39
CA ALA A 182 7.69 -8.98 2.73
C ALA A 182 7.84 -10.18 3.69
N SER A 183 6.91 -11.15 3.63
CA SER A 183 6.98 -12.37 4.44
C SER A 183 8.23 -13.20 4.13
N LYS A 184 8.60 -13.32 2.86
CA LYS A 184 9.82 -14.01 2.45
C LYS A 184 11.08 -13.32 2.97
N ILE A 185 11.13 -11.98 2.93
CA ILE A 185 12.23 -11.21 3.51
C ILE A 185 12.31 -11.44 5.03
N VAL A 186 11.18 -11.36 5.75
CA VAL A 186 11.12 -11.62 7.20
C VAL A 186 11.66 -13.01 7.57
N ASN A 187 11.36 -14.03 6.78
CA ASN A 187 11.79 -15.40 7.05
C ASN A 187 13.27 -15.63 6.70
N ALA A 188 13.76 -14.99 5.64
CA ALA A 188 15.12 -15.20 5.13
C ALA A 188 16.16 -14.26 5.75
N CYS A 189 15.75 -13.10 6.27
CA CYS A 189 16.63 -12.04 6.77
C CYS A 189 16.38 -11.72 8.26
N PRO A 190 16.41 -12.70 9.18
CA PRO A 190 16.32 -12.41 10.59
C PRO A 190 17.54 -11.60 11.04
N GLY A 191 17.28 -10.42 11.59
CA GLY A 191 18.27 -9.62 12.31
C GLY A 191 18.42 -10.07 13.76
N GLU A 192 18.89 -9.15 14.61
CA GLU A 192 19.26 -9.42 16.00
C GLU A 192 18.14 -10.14 16.76
N ASN A 193 18.42 -11.36 17.25
CA ASN A 193 17.48 -12.18 18.01
C ASN A 193 16.09 -12.34 17.33
N ASN A 194 16.04 -12.30 16.00
CA ASN A 194 14.81 -12.29 15.19
C ASN A 194 13.90 -11.06 15.43
N LYS A 195 14.37 -10.03 16.13
CA LYS A 195 13.59 -8.82 16.48
C LYS A 195 13.63 -7.76 15.40
N THR A 196 14.68 -7.76 14.59
CA THR A 196 14.85 -6.83 13.48
C THR A 196 14.88 -7.54 12.14
N VAL A 197 14.61 -6.78 11.08
CA VAL A 197 14.68 -7.23 9.69
C VAL A 197 15.00 -6.04 8.79
N SER A 198 15.84 -6.25 7.79
CA SER A 198 15.92 -5.38 6.62
C SER A 198 16.37 -6.17 5.41
N GLY A 199 15.94 -5.72 4.23
CA GLY A 199 16.32 -6.38 2.99
C GLY A 199 15.41 -6.06 1.82
N THR A 200 15.70 -6.71 0.70
CA THR A 200 14.97 -6.60 -0.56
C THR A 200 14.60 -7.99 -1.09
N GLY A 201 13.42 -8.11 -1.67
CA GLY A 201 12.96 -9.31 -2.38
C GLY A 201 12.57 -8.94 -3.80
N GLU A 202 13.31 -9.42 -4.78
CA GLU A 202 13.09 -9.17 -6.21
C GLU A 202 12.11 -10.20 -6.79
N HIS A 203 11.18 -9.72 -7.61
CA HIS A 203 10.19 -10.52 -8.31
C HIS A 203 10.55 -10.59 -9.82
N PRO A 204 10.35 -11.74 -10.49
CA PRO A 204 10.68 -11.93 -11.91
C PRO A 204 9.92 -11.00 -12.87
N GLY A 205 8.82 -10.41 -12.42
CA GLY A 205 8.06 -9.36 -13.12
C GLY A 205 8.64 -7.95 -13.00
N ASN A 206 9.95 -7.82 -12.73
CA ASN A 206 10.69 -6.56 -12.58
C ASN A 206 10.04 -5.57 -11.59
N TRP A 207 9.80 -6.05 -10.38
CA TRP A 207 9.47 -5.22 -9.24
C TRP A 207 10.06 -5.84 -7.98
N ARG A 208 10.10 -5.07 -6.89
CA ARG A 208 10.66 -5.55 -5.62
C ARG A 208 9.89 -5.06 -4.41
N VAL A 209 10.00 -5.83 -3.34
CA VAL A 209 9.64 -5.40 -1.98
C VAL A 209 10.90 -4.97 -1.26
N VAL A 210 10.85 -3.83 -0.56
CA VAL A 210 11.90 -3.41 0.35
C VAL A 210 11.34 -3.32 1.77
N VAL A 211 12.04 -3.94 2.72
CA VAL A 211 11.76 -3.84 4.15
C VAL A 211 12.91 -3.07 4.78
N LYS A 212 12.61 -1.91 5.38
CA LYS A 212 13.60 -1.07 6.05
C LYS A 212 12.99 -0.30 7.21
N GLY A 213 13.85 0.08 8.16
CA GLY A 213 13.55 1.16 9.09
C GLY A 213 13.34 2.45 8.30
N ASP A 214 12.31 3.21 8.64
CA ASP A 214 11.93 4.46 7.96
C ASP A 214 11.08 5.29 8.91
N ILE A 215 11.11 6.61 8.84
CA ILE A 215 10.32 7.45 9.75
C ILE A 215 8.83 7.38 9.37
N CYS A 216 8.03 6.96 10.35
CA CYS A 216 6.56 7.01 10.33
C CYS A 216 6.12 8.01 11.42
#